data_AF-X6LWQ7-F1
#
_entry.id   AF-X6LWQ7-F1
#
_cell.length_a   1.000
_cell.length_b   1.000
_cell.length_c   1.000
_cell.angle_alpha   90.00
_cell.angle_beta   90.00
_cell.angle_gamma   90.00
#
_symmetry.space_group_name_H-M   'P 1'
#
loop_
_entity.id
_entity.type
_entity.pdbx_description
1 polymer ?
#
loop_
_entity_poly.entity_id
_entity_poly.type
_entity_poly.pdbx_seq_one_letter_code
_entity_poly.pdbx_strand_id
1 'polypeptide(L)'
;MNMQKEESQSEEQINSKKIKRYKKMTLMKKRKYIHTNFYPSSTFDLELFHSAKLLKTFTGHTNHIDSIDLFTFDGIQYLCSGSRDDLLCVWDVETTKQIQSFDGHSHHVFCVKFSNYYYRKYHLP
;
A
#
# COMPACT_ATOMS: atom_id res chain seq x y z
N MET A 1 7.93 -24.19 -27.10
CA MET A 1 7.55 -22.77 -27.25
C MET A 1 6.03 -22.51 -27.15
N ASN A 2 5.16 -23.51 -26.90
CA ASN A 2 3.71 -23.33 -26.78
C ASN A 2 3.19 -23.24 -25.32
N MET A 3 3.89 -23.82 -24.35
CA MET A 3 3.44 -23.87 -22.94
C MET A 3 3.38 -22.48 -22.28
N GLN A 4 4.38 -21.62 -22.50
CA GLN A 4 4.41 -20.26 -21.95
C GLN A 4 3.37 -19.31 -22.57
N LYS A 5 2.91 -19.58 -23.80
CA LYS A 5 1.85 -18.77 -24.45
C LYS A 5 0.48 -19.10 -23.88
N GLU A 6 0.20 -20.36 -23.58
CA GLU A 6 -1.07 -20.78 -22.98
C GLU A 6 -1.24 -20.28 -21.54
N GLU A 7 -0.16 -20.27 -20.75
CA GLU A 7 -0.16 -19.67 -19.41
C GLU A 7 -0.46 -18.17 -19.47
N SER A 8 0.21 -17.42 -20.35
CA SER A 8 -0.05 -15.97 -20.50
C SER A 8 -1.50 -15.64 -20.92
N GLN A 9 -2.09 -16.45 -21.80
CA GLN A 9 -3.50 -16.28 -22.22
C GLN A 9 -4.48 -16.62 -21.09
N SER A 10 -4.14 -17.61 -20.26
CA SER A 10 -4.95 -18.00 -19.11
C SER A 10 -4.96 -16.90 -18.03
N GLU A 11 -3.82 -16.26 -17.76
CA GLU A 11 -3.70 -15.17 -16.81
C GLU A 11 -4.44 -13.91 -17.26
N GLU A 12 -4.39 -13.59 -18.55
CA GLU A 12 -5.11 -12.44 -19.13
C GLU A 12 -6.64 -12.63 -19.03
N GLN A 13 -7.12 -13.84 -19.30
CA GLN A 13 -8.54 -14.17 -19.14
C GLN A 13 -8.98 -14.11 -17.68
N ILE A 14 -8.15 -14.55 -16.74
CA ILE A 14 -8.41 -14.46 -15.30
C ILE A 14 -8.44 -12.98 -14.86
N ASN A 15 -7.51 -12.16 -15.32
CA ASN A 15 -7.43 -10.75 -14.97
C ASN A 15 -8.65 -9.96 -15.49
N SER A 16 -9.07 -10.24 -16.74
CA SER A 16 -10.28 -9.67 -17.35
C SER A 16 -11.56 -10.03 -16.57
N LYS A 17 -11.69 -11.30 -16.14
CA LYS A 17 -12.82 -11.76 -15.29
C LYS A 17 -12.80 -11.07 -13.92
N LYS A 18 -11.63 -10.90 -13.31
CA LYS A 18 -11.46 -10.19 -12.01
C LYS A 18 -11.85 -8.72 -12.10
N ILE A 19 -11.42 -8.01 -13.14
CA ILE A 19 -11.76 -6.60 -13.37
C ILE A 19 -13.28 -6.42 -13.57
N LYS A 20 -13.93 -7.30 -14.34
CA LYS A 20 -15.39 -7.29 -14.50
C LYS A 20 -16.12 -7.48 -13.17
N ARG A 21 -15.63 -8.38 -12.31
CA ARG A 21 -16.18 -8.60 -10.95
C ARG A 21 -15.99 -7.38 -10.04
N TYR A 22 -14.81 -6.75 -10.06
CA TYR A 22 -14.53 -5.52 -9.31
C TYR A 22 -15.48 -4.38 -9.73
N LYS A 23 -15.63 -4.14 -11.03
CA LYS A 23 -16.57 -3.13 -11.56
C LYS A 23 -18.02 -3.40 -11.12
N LYS A 24 -18.45 -4.66 -11.11
CA LYS A 24 -19.79 -5.08 -10.65
C LYS A 24 -19.99 -4.81 -9.15
N MET A 25 -18.99 -5.10 -8.31
CA MET A 25 -19.05 -4.78 -6.87
C MET A 25 -19.12 -3.28 -6.61
N THR A 26 -18.33 -2.48 -7.32
CA THR A 26 -18.37 -1.01 -7.20
C THR A 26 -19.72 -0.46 -7.63
N LEU A 27 -20.32 -1.03 -8.68
CA LEU A 27 -21.68 -0.70 -9.11
C LEU A 27 -22.73 -1.09 -8.06
N MET A 28 -22.58 -2.24 -7.40
CA MET A 28 -23.45 -2.66 -6.29
C MET A 28 -23.30 -1.76 -5.05
N LYS A 29 -22.09 -1.27 -4.74
CA LYS A 29 -21.87 -0.25 -3.70
C LYS A 29 -22.57 1.07 -4.03
N LYS A 30 -22.52 1.52 -5.29
CA LYS A 30 -23.26 2.72 -5.75
C LYS A 30 -24.78 2.53 -5.68
N ARG A 31 -25.29 1.33 -5.96
CA ARG A 31 -26.74 1.02 -5.87
C ARG A 31 -27.26 0.91 -4.43
N LYS A 32 -26.41 0.69 -3.43
CA LYS A 32 -26.80 0.66 -2.00
C LYS A 32 -27.00 2.05 -1.37
N TYR A 33 -26.56 3.14 -2.01
CA TYR A 33 -26.79 4.51 -1.50
C TYR A 33 -28.24 4.98 -1.67
N ILE A 34 -29.05 4.25 -2.42
CA ILE A 34 -30.49 4.47 -2.55
C ILE A 34 -31.19 3.26 -1.92
N HIS A 35 -31.74 3.50 -0.73
CA HIS A 35 -32.57 2.63 0.09
C HIS A 35 -31.89 1.68 1.10
N THR A 36 -32.22 2.00 2.37
CA THR A 36 -32.16 1.28 3.65
C THR A 36 -30.93 1.46 4.55
N ASN A 37 -31.23 1.97 5.75
CA ASN A 37 -30.36 2.16 6.90
C ASN A 37 -29.74 0.82 7.32
N PHE A 38 -28.47 0.61 6.97
CA PHE A 38 -27.67 -0.50 7.45
C PHE A 38 -26.51 0.06 8.25
N TYR A 39 -26.54 -0.11 9.58
CA TYR A 39 -25.41 0.21 10.45
C TYR A 39 -24.21 -0.63 9.99
N PRO A 40 -23.06 -0.05 9.61
CA PRO A 40 -21.91 -0.84 9.24
C PRO A 40 -21.39 -1.53 10.51
N SER A 41 -21.74 -2.80 10.68
CA SER A 41 -20.98 -3.70 11.53
C SER A 41 -19.52 -3.59 11.10
N SER A 42 -18.62 -3.31 12.05
CA SER A 42 -17.17 -3.21 11.85
C SER A 42 -16.53 -4.58 11.58
N THR A 43 -17.19 -5.41 10.77
CA THR A 43 -16.71 -6.72 10.40
C THR A 43 -15.66 -6.51 9.32
N PHE A 44 -14.39 -6.63 9.72
CA PHE A 44 -13.28 -6.77 8.80
C PHE A 44 -13.48 -8.04 8.00
N ASP A 45 -13.74 -7.90 6.70
CA ASP A 45 -13.96 -9.02 5.79
C ASP A 45 -12.60 -9.66 5.43
N LEU A 46 -12.25 -10.74 6.13
CA LEU A 46 -11.02 -11.51 5.92
C LEU A 46 -10.97 -12.13 4.51
N GLU A 47 -12.11 -12.35 3.86
CA GLU A 47 -12.13 -12.92 2.50
C GLU A 47 -11.52 -11.98 1.45
N LEU A 48 -11.45 -10.67 1.73
CA LEU A 48 -10.77 -9.70 0.86
C LEU A 48 -9.26 -9.97 0.78
N PHE A 49 -8.65 -10.55 1.82
CA PHE A 49 -7.21 -10.77 1.93
C PHE A 49 -6.76 -12.20 1.58
N HIS A 50 -7.67 -13.09 1.16
CA HIS A 50 -7.37 -14.51 0.87
C HIS A 50 -6.30 -14.72 -0.23
N SER A 51 -5.86 -13.65 -0.89
CA SER A 51 -4.82 -13.69 -1.93
C SER A 51 -3.77 -12.58 -1.79
N ALA A 52 -3.50 -12.13 -0.56
CA ALA A 52 -2.45 -11.14 -0.31
C ALA A 52 -1.08 -11.72 -0.69
N LYS A 53 -0.69 -11.53 -1.96
CA LYS A 53 0.64 -11.83 -2.46
C LYS A 53 1.59 -10.78 -1.92
N LEU A 54 2.66 -11.20 -1.24
CA LEU A 54 3.75 -10.32 -0.85
C LEU A 54 4.34 -9.69 -2.11
N LEU A 55 4.31 -8.35 -2.19
CA LEU A 55 4.76 -7.60 -3.36
C LEU A 55 6.23 -7.16 -3.23
N LYS A 56 6.59 -6.60 -2.08
CA LYS A 56 7.90 -5.98 -1.82
C LYS A 56 8.31 -6.22 -0.37
N THR A 57 9.61 -6.37 -0.17
CA THR A 57 10.23 -6.53 1.15
C THR A 57 11.30 -5.46 1.30
N PHE A 58 11.25 -4.72 2.41
CA PHE A 58 12.23 -3.70 2.76
C PHE A 58 13.07 -4.23 3.93
N THR A 59 14.38 -4.37 3.73
CA THR A 59 15.30 -4.90 4.72
C THR A 59 16.30 -3.83 5.15
N GLY A 60 16.42 -3.58 6.44
CA GLY A 60 17.44 -2.68 6.98
C GLY A 60 17.25 -2.33 8.45
N HIS A 61 16.01 -2.30 8.93
CA HIS A 61 15.76 -2.22 10.37
C HIS A 61 16.26 -3.49 11.08
N THR A 62 16.90 -3.31 12.24
CA THR A 62 17.45 -4.40 13.05
C THR A 62 16.52 -4.80 14.20
N ASN A 63 15.42 -4.06 14.39
CA ASN A 63 14.42 -4.30 15.42
C ASN A 63 13.00 -4.06 14.88
N HIS A 64 12.00 -4.17 15.75
CA HIS A 64 10.59 -4.00 15.41
C HIS A 64 10.30 -2.62 14.79
N ILE A 65 9.61 -2.64 13.66
CA ILE A 65 9.06 -1.45 13.02
C ILE A 65 7.73 -1.13 13.71
N ASP A 66 7.68 0.00 14.41
CA ASP A 66 6.50 0.44 15.16
C ASP A 66 5.62 1.40 14.33
N SER A 67 6.15 2.00 13.25
CA SER A 67 5.39 2.95 12.43
C SER A 67 5.83 2.97 10.97
N ILE A 68 4.87 3.19 10.08
CA ILE A 68 5.09 3.42 8.65
C ILE A 68 4.21 4.57 8.13
N ASP A 69 4.71 5.29 7.13
CA ASP A 69 3.93 6.28 6.37
C ASP A 69 4.34 6.26 4.89
N LEU A 70 3.42 6.68 4.02
CA LEU A 70 3.61 6.66 2.56
C LEU A 70 3.40 8.07 1.98
N PHE A 71 4.28 8.45 1.07
CA PHE A 71 4.23 9.72 0.37
C PHE A 71 4.49 9.53 -1.12
N THR A 72 3.72 10.19 -1.97
CA THR A 72 3.97 10.22 -3.41
C THR A 72 4.36 11.63 -3.79
N PHE A 73 5.47 11.76 -4.52
CA PHE A 73 5.93 13.02 -5.07
C PHE A 73 6.47 12.79 -6.47
N ASP A 74 5.98 13.58 -7.42
CA ASP A 74 6.36 13.48 -8.83
C ASP A 74 6.21 12.05 -9.42
N GLY A 75 5.13 11.36 -9.02
CA GLY A 75 4.86 9.98 -9.46
C GLY A 75 5.69 8.90 -8.75
N ILE A 76 6.71 9.28 -7.98
CA ILE A 76 7.56 8.36 -7.21
C ILE A 76 6.96 8.16 -5.82
N GLN A 77 6.88 6.91 -5.38
CA GLN A 77 6.40 6.54 -4.05
C GLN A 77 7.57 6.35 -3.08
N TYR A 78 7.46 7.02 -1.94
CA TYR A 78 8.38 6.94 -0.82
C TYR A 78 7.67 6.33 0.38
N LEU A 79 8.37 5.42 1.05
CA LEU A 79 7.95 4.86 2.33
C LEU A 79 8.87 5.42 3.41
N CYS A 80 8.30 5.81 4.54
CA CYS A 80 9.04 6.14 5.75
C CYS A 80 8.69 5.10 6.81
N SER A 81 9.68 4.60 7.55
CA SER A 81 9.50 3.67 8.65
C SER A 81 10.26 4.12 9.89
N GLY A 82 9.66 3.91 11.06
CA GLY A 82 10.27 4.13 12.38
C GLY A 82 10.34 2.82 13.16
N SER A 83 11.44 2.60 13.86
CA SER A 83 11.76 1.32 14.50
C SER A 83 12.35 1.48 15.91
N ARG A 84 12.36 0.37 16.65
CA ARG A 84 13.02 0.22 17.95
C ARG A 84 14.54 0.04 17.88
N ASP A 85 15.11 0.14 16.69
CA ASP A 85 16.54 0.33 16.51
C ASP A 85 16.94 1.81 16.59
N ASP A 86 16.00 2.67 16.98
CA ASP A 86 16.14 4.11 17.17
C ASP A 86 16.36 4.85 15.84
N LEU A 87 16.21 4.15 14.70
CA LEU A 87 16.34 4.71 13.36
C LEU A 87 14.98 5.00 12.73
N LEU A 88 15.00 6.04 11.90
CA LEU A 88 13.98 6.31 10.89
C LEU A 88 14.60 6.06 9.51
N CYS A 89 13.94 5.28 8.67
CA CYS A 89 14.42 4.96 7.32
C CYS A 89 13.42 5.45 6.25
N VAL A 90 13.95 6.00 5.16
CA VAL A 90 13.18 6.39 3.98
C VAL A 90 13.59 5.50 2.81
N TRP A 91 12.60 5.01 2.08
CA TRP A 91 12.75 4.01 1.03
C TRP A 91 12.12 4.47 -0.27
N ASP A 92 12.75 4.13 -1.38
CA ASP A 92 12.13 4.14 -2.69
C ASP A 92 11.27 2.89 -2.81
N VAL A 93 9.97 3.06 -2.97
CA VAL A 93 9.04 1.93 -3.07
C VAL A 93 9.25 1.17 -4.37
N GLU A 94 9.56 1.82 -5.48
CA GLU A 94 9.77 1.18 -6.79
C GLU A 94 10.98 0.24 -6.73
N THR A 95 12.11 0.77 -6.30
CA THR A 95 13.41 0.06 -6.31
C THR A 95 13.67 -0.75 -5.05
N THR A 96 12.83 -0.63 -4.02
CA THR A 96 13.00 -1.25 -2.68
C THR A 96 14.32 -0.90 -1.99
N LYS A 97 14.94 0.20 -2.39
CA LYS A 97 16.22 0.66 -1.83
C LYS A 97 15.99 1.63 -0.70
N GLN A 98 16.81 1.53 0.34
CA GLN A 98 16.91 2.55 1.36
C GLN A 98 17.58 3.79 0.77
N ILE A 99 16.88 4.91 0.77
CA ILE A 99 17.40 6.20 0.30
C ILE A 99 18.17 6.87 1.44
N GLN A 100 17.62 6.82 2.66
CA GLN A 100 18.17 7.52 3.81
C GLN A 100 17.83 6.81 5.12
N SER A 101 18.71 6.97 6.12
CA SER A 101 18.44 6.71 7.53
C SER A 101 18.74 7.94 8.36
N PHE A 102 18.01 8.10 9.46
CA PHE A 102 18.16 9.17 10.42
C PHE A 102 18.31 8.55 11.81
N ASP A 103 19.39 8.94 12.50
CA ASP A 103 19.84 8.43 13.81
C ASP A 103 19.74 9.49 14.91
N GLY A 104 18.84 10.46 14.73
CA GLY A 104 18.69 11.58 15.67
C GLY A 104 17.86 11.27 16.93
N HIS A 105 17.12 10.16 16.95
CA HIS A 105 16.35 9.75 18.12
C HIS A 105 17.25 8.99 19.10
N SER A 106 17.22 9.37 20.38
CA SER A 106 17.98 8.67 21.43
C SER A 106 17.34 7.36 21.89
N HIS A 107 16.12 7.07 21.42
CA HIS A 107 15.27 5.95 21.78
C HIS A 107 14.33 5.62 20.62
N HIS A 108 13.45 4.62 20.84
CA HIS A 108 12.60 4.03 19.82
C HIS A 108 11.74 5.05 19.07
N VAL A 109 11.63 4.86 17.74
CA VAL A 109 10.82 5.69 16.87
C VAL A 109 9.41 5.08 16.75
N PHE A 110 8.52 5.52 17.64
CA PHE A 110 7.14 5.00 17.70
C PHE A 110 6.20 5.54 16.63
N CYS A 111 6.52 6.67 16.00
CA CYS A 111 5.63 7.30 15.02
C CYS A 111 6.42 8.09 13.97
N VAL A 112 6.07 7.88 12.71
CA VAL A 112 6.59 8.66 11.58
C VAL A 112 5.44 9.21 10.75
N LYS A 113 5.57 10.46 10.28
CA LYS A 113 4.61 11.09 9.37
C LYS A 113 5.29 12.03 8.39
N PHE A 114 4.97 11.88 7.11
CA PHE A 114 5.26 12.92 6.13
C PHE A 114 4.37 14.14 6.41
N SER A 115 4.97 15.32 6.31
CA SER A 115 4.23 16.57 6.48
C SER A 115 3.30 16.81 5.28
N ASN A 116 2.03 17.14 5.58
CA ASN A 116 1.03 17.56 4.61
C ASN A 116 1.40 18.83 3.83
N TYR A 117 2.39 19.60 4.31
CA TYR A 117 2.78 20.86 3.66
C TYR A 117 3.35 20.66 2.25
N TYR A 118 4.06 19.54 2.02
CA TYR A 118 4.58 19.19 0.70
C TYR A 118 3.49 18.69 -0.24
N TYR A 119 2.45 18.02 0.28
CA TYR A 119 1.30 17.58 -0.52
C TYR A 119 0.58 18.76 -1.17
N ARG A 120 0.48 19.91 -0.51
CA ARG A 120 -0.21 21.08 -1.07
C ARG A 120 0.68 21.97 -1.93
N LYS A 121 1.96 22.10 -1.58
CA LYS A 121 2.87 23.04 -2.27
C LYS A 121 3.25 22.57 -3.68
N TYR A 122 3.29 21.27 -3.95
CA TYR A 122 3.76 20.72 -5.22
C TYR A 122 2.69 19.97 -6.03
N HIS A 123 1.44 19.89 -5.54
CA HIS A 123 0.30 19.31 -6.27
C HIS A 123 -0.87 20.29 -6.48
N LEU A 124 -0.62 21.60 -6.44
CA LEU A 124 -1.56 22.59 -6.95
C LEU A 124 -1.19 22.94 -8.41
N PRO A 125 -2.15 22.93 -9.36
CA PRO A 125 -2.00 23.63 -10.63
C PRO A 125 -1.94 25.15 -10.45
#